data_AF-A0A2D0QY69-F1
#
_entry.id   AF-A0A2D0QY69-F1
#
_cell.length_a   1.000
_cell.length_b   1.000
_cell.length_c   1.000
_cell.angle_alpha   90.00
_cell.angle_beta   90.00
_cell.angle_gamma   90.00
#
_symmetry.space_group_name_H-M   'P 1'
#
loop_
_entity.id
_entity.type
_entity.pdbx_description
1 polymer ?
#
loop_
_entity_poly.entity_id
_entity_poly.type
_entity_poly.pdbx_seq_one_letter_code
_entity_poly.pdbx_strand_id
1 'polypeptide(L)'
;MKWVLCALLVLVCVLGADVGKAEAVCPQGCFCTAAVVDCSSRGLTTDTLPSSFPASTTELRLHNNHLTALPTGLLDGMQALQLVTLHGNPWECDCAVLYLRGWLIKQNNDALKRNVSCNSPPSLQGRLVAYLSEEVVLNSCNYWLCDLALASQISLFIFIVVQAILLAVVVYFLRHFSQLSIDAQRAAAESFDS
;
A
#
# COMPACT_ATOMS: atom_id res chain seq x y z
N MET A 1 2.40 -34.99 -13.22
CA MET A 1 3.61 -34.16 -13.10
C MET A 1 3.48 -32.95 -12.16
N LYS A 2 2.32 -32.27 -12.07
CA LYS A 2 2.12 -31.12 -11.16
C LYS A 2 2.16 -31.45 -9.65
N TRP A 3 1.73 -32.65 -9.26
CA TRP A 3 1.72 -33.10 -7.86
C TRP A 3 3.12 -33.36 -7.28
N VAL A 4 4.07 -33.77 -8.12
CA VAL A 4 5.47 -33.99 -7.73
C VAL A 4 6.18 -32.65 -7.48
N LEU A 5 5.87 -31.62 -8.28
CA LEU A 5 6.34 -30.25 -8.04
C LEU A 5 5.80 -29.68 -6.71
N CYS A 6 4.54 -29.93 -6.39
CA CYS A 6 3.94 -29.54 -5.11
C CYS A 6 4.61 -30.25 -3.93
N ALA A 7 4.86 -31.55 -4.04
CA ALA A 7 5.54 -32.33 -3.00
C ALA A 7 7.00 -31.86 -2.78
N LEU A 8 7.72 -31.51 -3.86
CA LEU A 8 9.07 -30.93 -3.79
C LEU A 8 9.07 -29.53 -3.16
N LEU A 9 8.11 -28.67 -3.50
CA LEU A 9 7.96 -27.34 -2.88
C LEU A 9 7.64 -27.43 -1.39
N VAL A 10 6.78 -28.37 -0.99
CA VAL A 10 6.48 -28.63 0.43
C VAL A 10 7.70 -29.19 1.16
N LEU A 11 8.50 -30.05 0.53
CA LEU A 11 9.74 -30.57 1.11
C LEU A 11 10.79 -29.47 1.32
N VAL A 12 10.88 -28.49 0.42
CA VAL A 12 11.75 -27.30 0.57
C VAL A 12 11.27 -26.37 1.70
N CYS A 13 9.97 -26.30 1.96
CA CYS A 13 9.43 -25.56 3.11
C CYS A 13 9.60 -26.31 4.45
N VAL A 14 9.54 -27.65 4.45
CA VAL A 14 9.70 -28.49 5.65
C VAL A 14 11.17 -28.68 6.02
N LEU A 15 12.05 -28.76 5.02
CA LEU A 15 13.49 -28.56 5.15
C LEU A 15 13.76 -27.06 5.06
N GLY A 16 13.17 -26.30 5.99
CA GLY A 16 13.50 -24.90 6.16
C GLY A 16 15.01 -24.81 6.29
N ALA A 17 15.67 -24.38 5.21
CA ALA A 17 16.93 -23.70 5.36
C ALA A 17 16.61 -22.59 6.35
N ASP A 18 17.23 -22.63 7.53
CA ASP A 18 17.44 -21.42 8.31
C ASP A 18 17.96 -20.42 7.29
N VAL A 19 17.08 -19.51 6.84
CA VAL A 19 17.49 -18.30 6.17
C VAL A 19 18.23 -17.58 7.28
N GLY A 20 19.53 -17.90 7.38
CA GLY A 20 20.43 -17.37 8.36
C GLY A 20 20.18 -15.88 8.36
N LYS A 21 19.74 -15.38 9.51
CA LYS A 21 19.44 -13.97 9.77
C LYS A 21 20.62 -13.19 9.21
N ALA A 22 20.45 -12.64 8.00
CA ALA A 22 21.55 -11.97 7.31
C ALA A 22 22.00 -10.86 8.24
N GLU A 23 23.22 -10.96 8.73
CA GLU A 23 23.83 -9.92 9.56
C GLU A 23 23.89 -8.68 8.67
N ALA A 24 22.93 -7.78 8.87
CA ALA A 24 22.71 -6.68 7.95
C ALA A 24 23.98 -5.81 7.91
N VAL A 25 24.58 -5.74 6.72
CA VAL A 25 25.78 -4.96 6.43
C VAL A 25 25.41 -3.47 6.47
N CYS A 26 26.37 -2.62 6.85
CA CYS A 26 26.16 -1.17 6.87
C CYS A 26 25.57 -0.69 5.53
N PRO A 27 24.44 0.02 5.52
CA PRO A 27 23.81 0.44 4.28
C PRO A 27 24.69 1.39 3.46
N GLN A 28 24.60 1.27 2.14
CA GLN A 28 25.31 2.13 1.22
C GLN A 28 24.91 3.60 1.44
N GLY A 29 25.91 4.47 1.63
CA GLY A 29 25.68 5.90 1.89
C GLY A 29 25.45 6.27 3.36
N CYS A 30 25.38 5.30 4.26
CA CYS A 30 25.41 5.53 5.71
C CYS A 30 26.80 5.25 6.29
N PHE A 31 27.06 5.77 7.48
CA PHE A 31 28.29 5.54 8.23
C PHE A 31 27.99 4.76 9.51
N CYS A 32 28.58 3.58 9.66
CA CYS A 32 28.35 2.73 10.83
C CYS A 32 29.61 2.64 11.68
N THR A 33 29.48 2.95 12.98
CA THR A 33 30.56 2.82 13.97
C THR A 33 30.05 2.07 15.19
N ALA A 34 30.62 0.90 15.44
CA ALA A 34 30.17 -0.01 16.49
C ALA A 34 28.65 -0.28 16.37
N ALA A 35 27.84 0.30 17.25
CA ALA A 35 26.38 0.16 17.29
C ALA A 35 25.62 1.42 16.83
N VAL A 36 26.33 2.44 16.32
CA VAL A 36 25.72 3.67 15.79
C VAL A 36 25.66 3.60 14.28
N VAL A 37 24.48 3.81 13.71
CA VAL A 37 24.27 3.93 12.26
C VAL A 37 23.87 5.36 11.95
N ASP A 38 24.77 6.09 11.27
CA ASP A 38 24.58 7.49 10.89
C ASP A 38 24.24 7.63 9.40
N CYS A 39 22.97 7.93 9.14
CA CYS A 39 22.41 8.22 7.82
C CYS A 39 21.90 9.67 7.75
N SER A 40 22.37 10.56 8.63
CA SER A 40 21.88 11.94 8.71
C SER A 40 22.39 12.81 7.56
N SER A 41 21.60 13.81 7.17
CA SER A 41 21.97 14.83 6.16
C SER A 41 22.42 14.24 4.80
N ARG A 42 21.81 13.12 4.38
CA ARG A 42 22.11 12.43 3.12
C ARG A 42 21.07 12.68 2.02
N GLY A 43 20.04 13.48 2.31
CA GLY A 43 18.94 13.73 1.38
C GLY A 43 18.07 12.50 1.11
N LEU A 44 18.02 11.55 2.05
CA LEU A 44 17.25 10.32 1.91
C LEU A 44 15.76 10.62 1.80
N THR A 45 15.11 9.94 0.88
CA THR A 45 13.65 9.88 0.72
C THR A 45 13.14 8.51 1.14
N THR A 46 11.82 8.39 1.36
CA THR A 46 11.15 7.14 1.75
C THR A 46 11.48 5.97 0.82
N ASP A 47 11.65 6.21 -0.48
CA ASP A 47 11.96 5.18 -1.48
C ASP A 47 13.43 4.74 -1.49
N THR A 48 14.33 5.66 -1.15
CA THR A 48 15.79 5.42 -1.12
C THR A 48 16.29 4.87 0.21
N LEU A 49 15.43 4.86 1.24
CA LEU A 49 15.81 4.42 2.57
C LEU A 49 16.07 2.89 2.57
N PRO A 50 17.19 2.41 3.12
CA PRO A 50 17.47 0.98 3.22
C PRO A 50 16.38 0.27 4.02
N SER A 51 15.94 -0.91 3.55
CA SER A 51 14.88 -1.69 4.19
C SER A 51 15.36 -2.50 5.41
N SER A 52 16.67 -2.60 5.64
CA SER A 52 17.25 -3.29 6.79
C SER A 52 18.50 -2.59 7.32
N PHE A 53 18.70 -2.72 8.63
CA PHE A 53 19.83 -2.18 9.38
C PHE A 53 20.43 -3.28 10.27
N PRO A 54 21.72 -3.18 10.66
CA PRO A 54 22.35 -4.12 11.57
C PRO A 54 21.52 -4.31 12.85
N ALA A 55 21.23 -5.56 13.24
CA ALA A 55 20.39 -5.85 14.41
C ALA A 55 21.01 -5.39 15.74
N SER A 56 22.33 -5.21 15.77
CA SER A 56 23.12 -4.69 16.89
C SER A 56 23.07 -3.17 17.04
N THR A 57 22.36 -2.45 16.17
CA THR A 57 22.25 -0.99 16.21
C THR A 57 21.54 -0.53 17.49
N THR A 58 22.20 0.33 18.26
CA THR A 58 21.66 0.98 19.47
C THR A 58 21.25 2.43 19.21
N GLU A 59 21.89 3.09 18.25
CA GLU A 59 21.59 4.46 17.85
C GLU A 59 21.46 4.56 16.33
N LEU A 60 20.32 5.05 15.86
CA LEU A 60 20.06 5.29 14.44
C LEU A 60 19.81 6.78 14.18
N ARG A 61 20.60 7.38 13.30
CA ARG A 61 20.47 8.79 12.93
C ARG A 61 19.93 8.95 11.52
N LEU A 62 18.72 9.51 11.42
CA LEU A 62 18.01 9.75 10.17
C LEU A 62 17.57 11.22 10.05
N HIS A 63 18.07 12.10 10.92
CA HIS A 63 17.69 13.51 10.95
C HIS A 63 18.23 14.29 9.73
N ASN A 64 17.58 15.42 9.44
CA ASN A 64 17.91 16.31 8.32
C ASN A 64 17.92 15.60 6.95
N ASN A 65 16.92 14.76 6.69
CA ASN A 65 16.70 14.13 5.40
C ASN A 65 15.37 14.62 4.80
N HIS A 66 14.92 14.00 3.71
CA HIS A 66 13.66 14.29 3.04
C HIS A 66 12.65 13.14 3.23
N LEU A 67 12.67 12.50 4.40
CA LEU A 67 11.75 11.42 4.72
C LEU A 67 10.35 11.99 4.97
N THR A 68 9.37 11.47 4.25
CA THR A 68 7.94 11.80 4.47
C THR A 68 7.27 10.77 5.37
N ALA A 69 7.71 9.51 5.31
CA ALA A 69 7.26 8.43 6.17
C ALA A 69 8.39 7.43 6.43
N LEU A 70 8.18 6.50 7.38
CA LEU A 70 9.06 5.35 7.56
C LEU A 70 8.36 4.08 7.06
N PRO A 71 9.06 3.21 6.31
CA PRO A 71 8.57 1.89 5.96
C PRO A 71 8.12 1.10 7.19
N THR A 72 7.02 0.36 7.04
CA THR A 72 6.48 -0.48 8.10
C THR A 72 7.49 -1.55 8.50
N GLY A 73 7.69 -1.72 9.81
CA GLY A 73 8.60 -2.73 10.36
C GLY A 73 10.10 -2.37 10.28
N LEU A 74 10.47 -1.19 9.76
CA LEU A 74 11.88 -0.79 9.61
C LEU A 74 12.67 -0.86 10.93
N LEU A 75 12.05 -0.42 12.02
CA LEU A 75 12.68 -0.35 13.35
C LEU A 75 12.54 -1.66 14.14
N ASP A 76 11.68 -2.58 13.70
CA ASP A 76 11.32 -3.78 14.47
C ASP A 76 12.46 -4.81 14.49
N GLY A 77 13.35 -4.77 13.49
CA GLY A 77 14.53 -5.63 13.42
C GLY A 77 15.66 -5.26 14.38
N MET A 78 15.65 -4.05 14.94
CA MET A 78 16.71 -3.53 15.84
C MET A 78 16.23 -3.57 17.29
N GLN A 79 16.26 -4.75 17.91
CA GLN A 79 15.78 -4.94 19.29
C GLN A 79 16.61 -4.19 20.34
N ALA A 80 17.87 -3.88 20.03
CA ALA A 80 18.78 -3.13 20.90
C ALA A 80 18.67 -1.61 20.71
N LEU A 81 17.78 -1.12 19.85
CA LEU A 81 17.66 0.30 19.52
C LEU A 81 17.17 1.10 20.74
N GLN A 82 17.97 2.08 21.17
CA GLN A 82 17.68 2.95 22.32
C GLN A 82 17.42 4.39 21.91
N LEU A 83 18.09 4.86 20.87
CA LEU A 83 18.00 6.23 20.39
C LEU A 83 17.77 6.26 18.89
N VAL A 84 16.77 7.03 18.46
CA VAL A 84 16.58 7.38 17.05
C VAL A 84 16.49 8.89 16.92
N THR A 85 17.09 9.46 15.88
CA THR A 85 16.95 10.89 15.59
C THR A 85 16.25 11.07 14.25
N LEU A 86 15.07 11.71 14.29
CA LEU A 86 14.14 11.81 13.16
C LEU A 86 13.76 13.27 12.82
N HIS A 87 14.29 14.23 13.58
CA HIS A 87 14.00 15.65 13.39
C HIS A 87 14.52 16.17 12.03
N GLY A 88 14.01 17.32 11.58
CA GLY A 88 14.44 17.93 10.33
C GLY A 88 14.04 17.13 9.07
N ASN A 89 13.02 16.28 9.18
CA ASN A 89 12.40 15.59 8.05
C ASN A 89 11.00 16.16 7.80
N PRO A 90 10.56 16.27 6.53
CA PRO A 90 9.25 16.77 6.17
C PRO A 90 8.16 15.69 6.34
N TRP A 91 7.89 15.26 7.58
CA TRP A 91 6.93 14.19 7.87
C TRP A 91 5.54 14.50 7.33
N GLU A 92 5.02 13.59 6.52
CA GLU A 92 3.65 13.64 6.00
C GLU A 92 2.76 12.82 6.92
N CYS A 93 1.84 13.49 7.62
CA CYS A 93 1.01 12.90 8.66
C CYS A 93 -0.29 12.32 8.09
N ASP A 94 -0.12 11.37 7.19
CA ASP A 94 -1.19 10.57 6.58
C ASP A 94 -1.16 9.12 7.09
N CYS A 95 -1.74 8.17 6.35
CA CYS A 95 -1.73 6.75 6.69
C CYS A 95 -0.33 6.17 6.88
N ALA A 96 0.67 6.64 6.13
CA ALA A 96 2.01 6.08 6.17
C ALA A 96 2.72 6.44 7.49
N VAL A 97 2.30 7.50 8.18
CA VAL A 97 2.87 7.91 9.48
C VAL A 97 2.45 7.01 10.65
N LEU A 98 1.42 6.18 10.48
CA LEU A 98 0.83 5.38 11.55
C LEU A 98 1.84 4.43 12.20
N TYR A 99 2.73 3.83 11.41
CA TYR A 99 3.79 2.98 11.93
C TYR A 99 4.73 3.76 12.85
N LEU A 100 5.24 4.90 12.37
CA LEU A 100 6.13 5.77 13.15
C LEU A 100 5.43 6.27 14.42
N ARG A 101 4.18 6.72 14.33
CA ARG A 101 3.38 7.12 15.49
C ARG A 101 3.27 5.98 16.50
N GLY A 102 2.89 4.79 16.05
CA GLY A 102 2.74 3.59 16.88
C GLY A 102 4.05 3.16 17.55
N TRP A 103 5.18 3.39 16.91
CA TRP A 103 6.50 3.16 17.50
C TRP A 103 6.87 4.25 18.53
N LEU A 104 6.61 5.53 18.24
CA LEU A 104 6.92 6.66 19.13
C LEU A 104 6.14 6.62 20.45
N ILE A 105 4.87 6.24 20.43
CA ILE A 105 4.04 6.15 21.65
C ILE A 105 4.56 5.09 22.63
N LYS A 106 5.24 4.05 22.12
CA LYS A 106 5.82 2.98 22.94
C LYS A 106 7.12 3.40 23.61
N GLN A 107 7.77 4.47 23.15
CA GLN A 107 9.03 4.93 23.72
C GLN A 107 8.82 5.67 25.04
N ASN A 108 9.76 5.49 25.98
CA ASN A 108 9.78 6.23 27.25
C ASN A 108 10.54 7.57 27.15
N ASN A 109 10.98 7.96 25.95
CA ASN A 109 11.77 9.17 25.72
C ASN A 109 10.88 10.32 25.22
N ASP A 110 10.54 11.25 26.11
CA ASP A 110 9.69 12.39 25.74
C ASP A 110 10.39 13.42 24.85
N ALA A 111 11.72 13.53 24.90
CA ALA A 111 12.45 14.40 24.01
C ALA A 111 12.34 13.93 22.55
N LEU A 112 12.39 12.61 22.33
CA LEU A 112 12.16 12.00 21.03
C LEU A 112 10.74 12.28 20.51
N LYS A 113 9.71 12.12 21.35
CA LYS A 113 8.32 12.39 20.98
C LYS A 113 8.09 13.83 20.53
N ARG A 114 8.79 14.80 21.13
CA ARG A 114 8.67 16.24 20.80
C ARG A 114 9.46 16.66 19.56
N ASN A 115 10.45 15.88 19.14
CA ASN A 115 11.32 16.21 18.02
C ASN A 115 10.80 15.74 16.66
N VAL A 116 9.60 15.15 16.61
CA VAL A 116 8.96 14.65 15.39
C VAL A 116 7.61 15.35 15.20
N SER A 117 7.58 16.32 14.28
CA SER A 117 6.40 17.10 13.94
C SER A 117 6.01 16.94 12.48
N CYS A 118 4.73 17.10 12.18
CA CYS A 118 4.19 17.05 10.83
C CYS A 118 4.60 18.29 10.03
N ASN A 119 4.96 18.07 8.77
CA ASN A 119 5.13 19.11 7.76
C ASN A 119 3.90 19.23 6.86
N SER A 120 3.26 18.11 6.53
CA SER A 120 2.02 18.03 5.74
C SER A 120 1.03 17.05 6.40
N PRO A 121 -0.28 17.11 6.08
CA PRO A 121 -0.96 18.19 5.33
C PRO A 121 -1.01 19.52 6.12
N PRO A 122 -1.38 20.66 5.48
CA PRO A 122 -1.42 21.97 6.14
C PRO A 122 -2.28 22.03 7.41
N SER A 123 -3.34 21.20 7.49
CA SER A 123 -4.21 21.08 8.66
C SER A 123 -3.51 20.49 9.90
N LEU A 124 -2.45 19.70 9.69
CA LEU A 124 -1.69 19.05 10.75
C LEU A 124 -0.27 19.61 10.92
N GLN A 125 0.11 20.59 10.11
CA GLN A 125 1.45 21.16 10.14
C GLN A 125 1.83 21.66 11.55
N GLY A 126 3.02 21.29 12.01
CA GLY A 126 3.54 21.61 13.35
C GLY A 126 2.99 20.74 14.48
N ARG A 127 1.99 19.89 14.25
CA ARG A 127 1.50 18.94 15.27
C ARG A 127 2.52 17.83 15.48
N LEU A 128 2.63 17.35 16.71
CA LEU A 128 3.56 16.28 17.08
C LEU A 128 2.99 14.92 16.71
N VAL A 129 3.76 14.10 15.99
CA VAL A 129 3.32 12.80 15.46
C VAL A 129 2.83 11.87 16.57
N ALA A 130 3.54 11.82 17.70
CA ALA A 130 3.21 10.94 18.83
C ALA A 130 1.88 11.29 19.52
N TYR A 131 1.40 12.53 19.38
CA TYR A 131 0.20 13.04 20.07
C TYR A 131 -1.01 13.23 19.14
N LEU A 132 -0.91 12.82 17.88
CA LEU A 132 -2.06 12.78 17.00
C LEU A 132 -3.03 11.67 17.43
N SER A 133 -4.33 11.90 17.32
CA SER A 133 -5.33 10.83 17.42
C SER A 133 -5.36 10.03 16.12
N GLU A 134 -5.61 8.73 16.24
CA GLU A 134 -5.60 7.82 15.09
C GLU A 134 -6.70 8.17 14.07
N GLU A 135 -7.88 8.57 14.54
CA GLU A 135 -8.98 9.05 13.71
C GLU A 135 -8.59 10.25 12.84
N VAL A 136 -7.85 11.22 13.40
CA VAL A 136 -7.41 12.42 12.66
C VAL A 136 -6.38 12.07 11.59
N VAL A 137 -5.50 11.11 11.87
CA VAL A 137 -4.51 10.62 10.90
C VAL A 137 -5.20 9.84 9.78
N LEU A 138 -6.13 8.94 10.12
CA LEU A 138 -6.90 8.17 9.15
C LEU A 138 -7.76 9.07 8.23
N ASN A 139 -8.35 10.12 8.78
CA ASN A 139 -9.10 11.11 8.00
C ASN A 139 -8.19 11.96 7.09
N SER A 140 -6.89 12.00 7.35
CA SER A 140 -5.89 12.73 6.55
C SER A 140 -5.27 11.88 5.44
N CYS A 141 -5.60 10.58 5.37
CA CYS A 141 -5.18 9.73 4.27
C CYS A 141 -5.80 10.21 2.96
N ASN A 142 -5.08 10.04 1.84
CA ASN A 142 -5.57 10.38 0.50
C ASN A 142 -6.79 9.52 0.10
N TYR A 143 -7.95 9.92 0.60
CA TYR A 143 -9.28 9.41 0.25
C TYR A 143 -9.53 9.57 -1.25
N TRP A 144 -8.87 10.55 -1.90
CA TRP A 144 -8.95 10.80 -3.34
C TRP A 144 -8.55 9.60 -4.21
N LEU A 145 -7.56 8.79 -3.79
CA LEU A 145 -7.17 7.59 -4.57
C LEU A 145 -8.21 6.46 -4.43
N CYS A 146 -8.80 6.32 -3.24
CA CYS A 146 -9.91 5.40 -2.99
C CYS A 146 -11.20 5.85 -3.70
N ASP A 147 -11.47 7.15 -3.75
CA ASP A 147 -12.61 7.74 -4.46
C ASP A 147 -12.46 7.58 -5.97
N LEU A 148 -11.26 7.79 -6.51
CA LEU A 148 -11.00 7.58 -7.92
C LEU A 148 -11.13 6.11 -8.30
N ALA A 149 -10.63 5.20 -7.45
CA ALA A 149 -10.82 3.77 -7.64
C ALA A 149 -12.31 3.38 -7.57
N LEU A 150 -13.06 3.86 -6.57
CA LEU A 150 -14.49 3.60 -6.42
C LEU A 150 -15.31 4.18 -7.57
N ALA A 151 -15.02 5.41 -8.01
CA ALA A 151 -15.65 6.04 -9.15
C ALA A 151 -15.38 5.26 -10.45
N SER A 152 -14.15 4.77 -10.65
CA SER A 152 -13.80 3.94 -11.80
C SER A 152 -14.56 2.61 -11.80
N GLN A 153 -14.72 1.97 -10.62
CA GLN A 153 -15.47 0.74 -10.46
C GLN A 153 -16.96 0.94 -10.72
N ILE A 154 -17.55 2.02 -10.19
CA ILE A 154 -18.94 2.39 -10.43
C ILE A 154 -19.17 2.66 -11.92
N SER A 155 -18.29 3.42 -12.56
CA SER A 155 -18.39 3.70 -14.00
C SER A 155 -18.33 2.43 -14.85
N LEU A 156 -17.45 1.49 -14.50
CA LEU A 156 -17.32 0.21 -15.21
C LEU A 156 -18.57 -0.66 -15.01
N PHE A 157 -19.13 -0.70 -13.79
CA PHE A 157 -20.38 -1.40 -13.51
C PHE A 157 -21.55 -0.82 -14.31
N ILE A 158 -21.70 0.50 -14.34
CA ILE A 158 -22.72 1.18 -15.15
C ILE A 158 -22.56 0.83 -16.63
N PHE A 159 -21.32 0.86 -17.14
CA PHE A 159 -21.05 0.50 -18.54
C PHE A 159 -21.48 -0.93 -18.86
N ILE A 160 -21.14 -1.91 -18.00
CA ILE A 160 -21.55 -3.31 -18.17
C ILE A 160 -23.08 -3.44 -18.18
N VAL A 161 -23.77 -2.76 -17.28
CA VAL A 161 -25.24 -2.78 -17.20
C VAL A 161 -25.86 -2.21 -18.48
N VAL A 162 -25.37 -1.08 -18.97
CA VAL A 162 -25.85 -0.47 -20.23
C VAL A 162 -25.63 -1.42 -21.41
N GLN A 163 -24.45 -2.05 -21.52
CA GLN A 163 -24.16 -3.02 -22.58
C GLN A 163 -25.07 -4.25 -22.50
N ALA A 164 -25.36 -4.77 -21.30
CA ALA A 164 -26.28 -5.88 -21.12
C ALA A 164 -27.71 -5.52 -21.55
N ILE A 165 -28.17 -4.31 -21.22
CA ILE A 165 -29.49 -3.81 -21.64
C ILE A 165 -29.55 -3.68 -23.16
N LEU A 166 -28.53 -3.08 -23.79
CA LEU A 166 -28.46 -2.94 -25.26
C LEU A 166 -28.49 -4.31 -25.94
N LEU A 167 -27.72 -5.27 -25.43
CA LEU A 167 -27.70 -6.64 -25.96
C LEU A 167 -29.07 -7.32 -25.80
N ALA A 168 -29.73 -7.16 -24.65
CA ALA A 168 -31.07 -7.70 -24.44
C ALA A 168 -32.10 -7.10 -25.42
N VAL A 169 -32.02 -5.78 -25.66
CA VAL A 169 -32.86 -5.08 -26.64
C VAL A 169 -32.61 -5.60 -28.06
N VAL A 170 -31.35 -5.77 -28.46
CA VAL A 170 -31.00 -6.33 -29.78
C VAL A 170 -31.53 -7.76 -29.91
N VAL A 171 -31.33 -8.61 -28.91
CA VAL A 171 -31.85 -9.99 -28.90
C VAL A 171 -33.38 -10.01 -28.97
N TYR A 172 -34.04 -9.11 -28.24
CA TYR A 172 -35.49 -8.95 -28.30
C TYR A 172 -35.96 -8.61 -29.72
N PHE A 173 -35.37 -7.59 -30.35
CA PHE A 173 -35.70 -7.20 -31.72
C PHE A 173 -35.44 -8.33 -32.70
N LEU A 174 -34.29 -9.01 -32.63
CA LEU A 174 -33.97 -10.14 -33.51
C LEU A 174 -34.98 -11.28 -33.38
N ARG A 175 -35.39 -11.63 -32.15
CA ARG A 175 -36.44 -12.64 -31.91
C ARG A 175 -37.78 -12.19 -32.45
N HIS A 176 -38.13 -10.92 -32.25
CA HIS A 176 -39.38 -10.36 -32.75
C HIS A 176 -39.44 -10.37 -34.28
N PHE A 177 -38.38 -9.90 -34.95
CA PHE A 177 -38.28 -9.96 -36.41
C PHE A 177 -38.29 -11.41 -36.94
N SER A 178 -37.61 -12.34 -36.26
CA SER A 178 -37.67 -13.76 -36.62
C SER A 178 -39.10 -14.28 -36.56
N GLN A 179 -39.86 -13.93 -35.52
CA GLN A 179 -41.25 -14.33 -35.39
C GLN A 179 -42.11 -13.79 -36.54
N LEU A 180 -41.99 -12.49 -36.82
CA LEU A 180 -42.70 -11.85 -37.92
C LEU A 180 -42.35 -12.47 -39.28
N SER A 181 -41.08 -12.84 -39.50
CA SER A 181 -40.65 -13.46 -40.76
C SER A 181 -41.25 -14.87 -40.94
N ILE A 182 -41.38 -15.64 -39.86
CA ILE A 182 -42.04 -16.95 -39.87
C ILE A 182 -43.54 -16.80 -40.18
N ASP A 183 -44.20 -15.83 -39.55
CA ASP A 183 -45.63 -15.60 -39.76
C ASP A 183 -45.92 -15.11 -41.19
N ALA A 184 -45.06 -14.28 -41.77
CA ALA A 184 -45.15 -13.86 -43.18
C ALA A 184 -44.98 -15.02 -44.17
N GLN A 185 -44.06 -15.94 -43.91
CA GLN A 185 -43.86 -17.14 -44.75
C GLN A 185 -45.06 -18.09 -44.70
N ARG A 186 -45.68 -18.27 -43.52
CA ARG A 186 -46.91 -19.08 -43.39
C ARG A 186 -48.07 -18.49 -44.19
N ALA A 187 -48.30 -17.18 -44.10
CA ALA A 187 -49.35 -16.51 -44.87
C ALA A 187 -49.13 -16.62 -46.40
N ALA A 188 -47.88 -16.57 -46.87
CA ALA A 188 -47.57 -16.76 -48.28
C ALA A 188 -47.83 -18.21 -48.75
N ALA A 189 -47.54 -19.22 -47.91
CA ALA A 189 -47.81 -20.62 -48.23
C ALA A 189 -49.32 -20.92 -48.34
N GLU A 190 -50.13 -20.36 -47.44
CA GLU A 190 -51.60 -20.51 -47.48
C GLU A 190 -52.22 -19.88 -48.74
N SER A 191 -51.66 -18.78 -49.24
CA SER A 191 -52.13 -18.13 -50.47
C SER A 191 -51.86 -18.93 -51.76
N PHE A 192 -50.94 -19.91 -51.71
CA PHE A 192 -50.54 -20.70 -52.88
C PHE A 192 -51.31 -22.02 -53.00
N ASP A 193 -52.02 -22.44 -51.94
CA ASP A 193 -52.80 -23.68 -51.87
C ASP A 193 -54.32 -23.43 -52.08
N SER A 194 -54.71 -22.19 -52.39
CA SER A 194 -56.06 -21.76 -52.78
C SER A 194 -56.12 -21.32 -54.24
#